data_AF-A0A658NMK2-F1
#
_entry.id   AF-A0A658NMK2-F1
#
_cell.length_a   1.000
_cell.length_b   1.000
_cell.length_c   1.000
_cell.angle_alpha   90.00
_cell.angle_beta   90.00
_cell.angle_gamma   90.00
#
_symmetry.space_group_name_H-M   'P 1'
#
loop_
_entity.id
_entity.type
_entity.pdbx_description
1 polymer ?
#
loop_
_entity_poly.entity_id
_entity_poly.type
_entity_poly.pdbx_seq_one_letter_code
_entity_poly.pdbx_strand_id
1 'polypeptide(L)' 'GACALAGSGLPLDREGVAASLGFARPSPNCMDAVADRDACLELAAACAALLTHLSRYAEEICLWASYEFGFVKLGGS' A
#
# COMPACT_ATOMS: atom_id res chain seq x y z
N GLY A 1 19.08 -10.68 -6.78
CA GLY A 1 18.84 -11.54 -7.95
C GLY A 1 17.36 -11.57 -8.28
N ALA A 2 16.89 -10.59 -9.04
CA ALA A 2 15.55 -10.56 -9.59
C ALA A 2 15.66 -10.76 -11.11
N CYS A 3 15.80 -12.02 -11.53
CA CYS A 3 15.69 -12.37 -12.95
C CYS A 3 14.25 -12.77 -13.21
N ALA A 4 13.59 -11.97 -14.05
CA ALA A 4 12.16 -11.91 -14.24
C ALA A 4 11.55 -13.05 -15.07
N LEU A 5 12.25 -14.10 -15.53
CA LEU A 5 11.57 -15.09 -16.38
C LEU A 5 12.22 -16.45 -16.62
N ALA A 6 13.46 -16.68 -16.21
CA ALA A 6 14.09 -17.99 -16.36
C ALA A 6 15.27 -18.02 -15.40
N GLY A 7 15.47 -19.13 -14.69
CA GLY A 7 16.61 -19.30 -13.78
C GLY A 7 17.88 -18.78 -14.46
N SER A 8 18.56 -17.83 -13.81
CA SER A 8 19.82 -17.33 -14.35
C SER A 8 20.76 -18.53 -14.40
N GLY A 9 21.12 -18.97 -15.61
CA GLY A 9 22.22 -19.90 -15.84
C GLY A 9 23.60 -19.32 -15.49
N LEU A 10 23.65 -18.31 -14.60
CA LEU A 10 24.84 -17.82 -13.96
C LEU A 10 24.93 -18.45 -12.56
N PRO A 11 26.11 -18.93 -12.12
CA PRO A 11 26.34 -19.36 -10.75
C PRO A 11 26.41 -18.10 -9.86
N LEU A 12 25.26 -17.46 -9.68
CA LEU A 12 25.09 -16.35 -8.74
C LEU A 12 24.90 -16.96 -7.36
N ASP A 13 25.92 -16.83 -6.52
CA ASP A 13 25.84 -17.11 -5.09
C ASP A 13 24.79 -16.20 -4.44
N ARG A 14 23.58 -16.74 -4.31
CA ARG A 14 22.41 -16.04 -3.77
C ARG A 14 22.56 -15.75 -2.28
N GLU A 15 23.33 -16.56 -1.56
CA GLU A 15 23.57 -16.37 -0.14
C GLU A 15 24.56 -15.22 0.09
N GLY A 16 25.63 -15.16 -0.70
CA GLY A 16 26.60 -14.06 -0.67
C GLY A 16 25.98 -12.69 -0.97
N VAL A 17 25.04 -12.62 -1.91
CA VAL A 17 24.33 -11.37 -2.24
C VAL A 17 23.29 -10.97 -1.18
N ALA A 18 22.61 -11.95 -0.56
CA ALA A 18 21.69 -11.66 0.55
C ALA A 18 22.44 -11.10 1.76
N ALA A 19 23.59 -11.70 2.09
CA ALA A 19 24.45 -11.24 3.18
C ALA A 19 25.02 -9.83 2.93
N SER A 20 25.45 -9.52 1.70
CA SER A 20 26.01 -8.19 1.38
C SER A 20 24.98 -7.07 1.40
N LEU A 21 23.71 -7.38 1.14
CA LEU A 21 22.59 -6.43 1.21
C LEU A 21 21.91 -6.38 2.59
N GLY A 22 22.37 -7.16 3.57
CA GLY A 22 21.83 -7.16 4.94
C GLY A 22 20.50 -7.91 5.09
N PHE A 23 20.14 -8.76 4.13
CA PHE A 23 18.93 -9.58 4.21
C PHE A 23 19.23 -10.92 4.90
N ALA A 24 18.35 -11.33 5.82
CA ALA A 24 18.53 -12.56 6.62
C ALA A 24 18.47 -13.87 5.80
N ARG A 25 17.88 -13.84 4.61
CA ARG A 25 17.82 -14.95 3.65
C ARG A 25 17.48 -14.44 2.26
N PRO A 26 17.94 -15.08 1.17
CA PRO A 26 17.45 -14.78 -0.16
C PRO A 26 15.94 -15.03 -0.26
N SER A 27 15.22 -14.16 -0.99
CA SER A 27 13.79 -14.35 -1.24
C SER A 27 13.54 -15.74 -1.87
N PRO A 28 12.66 -16.58 -1.29
CA PRO A 28 12.50 -17.98 -1.69
C PRO A 28 11.85 -18.14 -3.07
N ASN A 29 11.19 -17.10 -3.60
CA ASN A 29 10.52 -17.17 -4.88
C ASN A 29 10.44 -15.79 -5.54
N CYS A 30 10.65 -15.69 -6.85
CA CYS A 30 10.53 -14.42 -7.59
C CYS A 30 9.11 -13.81 -7.50
N MET A 31 8.12 -14.65 -7.21
CA MET A 31 6.74 -14.26 -6.94
C MET A 31 6.62 -13.30 -5.74
N ASP A 32 7.44 -13.44 -4.69
CA ASP A 32 7.45 -12.50 -3.55
C ASP A 32 8.00 -11.12 -3.93
N ALA A 33 8.91 -11.05 -4.90
CA ALA A 33 9.45 -9.78 -5.39
C ALA A 33 8.45 -9.05 -6.32
N VAL A 34 7.56 -9.79 -7.00
CA VAL A 34 6.45 -9.23 -7.79
C VAL A 34 5.26 -8.87 -6.89
N ALA A 35 5.06 -9.61 -5.79
CA ALA A 35 4.04 -9.35 -4.78
C ALA A 35 4.14 -7.96 -4.12
N ASP A 36 5.31 -7.30 -4.16
CA ASP A 36 5.46 -5.92 -3.68
C ASP A 36 4.56 -4.94 -4.44
N ARG A 37 4.40 -5.12 -5.76
CA ARG A 37 3.48 -4.29 -6.56
C ARG A 37 2.02 -4.67 -6.33
N ASP A 38 1.73 -5.95 -6.18
CA ASP A 38 0.38 -6.43 -5.86
C ASP A 38 -0.06 -5.90 -4.48
N ALA A 39 0.85 -5.86 -3.49
CA ALA A 39 0.62 -5.28 -2.18
C ALA A 39 0.37 -3.77 -2.24
N CYS A 40 1.12 -3.03 -3.07
CA CYS A 40 0.87 -1.60 -3.30
C CYS A 40 -0.52 -1.36 -3.91
N LEU A 41 -0.93 -2.19 -4.87
CA LEU A 41 -2.25 -2.09 -5.51
C LEU A 41 -3.38 -2.45 -4.53
N GLU A 42 -3.20 -3.48 -3.71
CA GLU A 42 -4.18 -3.87 -2.68
C GLU A 42 -4.34 -2.77 -1.62
N LEU A 43 -3.23 -2.18 -1.15
CA LEU A 43 -3.26 -1.05 -0.24
C LEU A 43 -3.96 0.16 -0.87
N ALA A 44 -3.65 0.48 -2.12
CA ALA A 44 -4.28 1.58 -2.84
C ALA A 44 -5.79 1.36 -2.98
N ALA A 45 -6.22 0.13 -3.29
CA ALA A 45 -7.63 -0.24 -3.36
C ALA A 45 -8.34 -0.10 -2.01
N ALA A 46 -7.72 -0.57 -0.92
CA ALA A 46 -8.25 -0.44 0.44
C ALA A 46 -8.38 1.05 0.84
N CYS A 47 -7.36 1.87 0.55
CA CYS A 47 -7.39 3.31 0.77
C CYS A 47 -8.50 4.00 -0.04
N ALA A 48 -8.69 3.64 -1.31
CA ALA A 48 -9.74 4.22 -2.15
C ALA A 48 -11.16 3.91 -1.62
N ALA A 49 -11.38 2.68 -1.16
CA ALA A 49 -12.65 2.30 -0.53
C ALA A 49 -12.89 3.10 0.76
N LEU A 50 -11.87 3.21 1.63
CA LEU A 50 -11.93 4.03 2.85
C LEU A 50 -12.26 5.49 2.54
N LEU A 51 -11.58 6.10 1.56
CA LEU A 51 -11.81 7.49 1.17
C LEU A 51 -13.23 7.73 0.63
N THR A 52 -13.79 6.75 -0.08
CA THR A 52 -15.19 6.82 -0.55
C THR A 52 -16.18 6.79 0.61
N HIS A 53 -15.90 6.01 1.65
CA HIS A 53 -16.73 6.03 2.86
C HIS A 53 -16.58 7.34 3.63
N LEU A 54 -15.35 7.85 3.76
CA LEU A 54 -15.08 9.12 4.43
C LEU A 54 -15.68 10.31 3.70
N SER A 55 -15.71 10.31 2.36
CA SER A 55 -16.28 11.42 1.59
C SER A 55 -17.77 11.58 1.85
N ARG A 56 -18.52 10.47 1.90
CA ARG A 56 -19.95 10.47 2.23
C ARG A 56 -20.19 10.96 3.66
N TYR A 57 -19.39 10.48 4.61
CA TYR A 57 -19.49 10.92 5.99
C TYR A 57 -19.17 12.42 6.16
N ALA A 58 -18.15 12.92 5.45
CA ALA A 58 -17.81 14.34 5.45
C ALA A 58 -18.92 15.19 4.82
N GLU A 59 -19.58 14.72 3.78
CA GLU A 59 -20.72 15.40 3.16
C GLU A 59 -21.89 15.55 4.15
N GLU A 60 -22.21 14.49 4.91
CA GLU A 60 -23.23 14.54 5.96
C GLU A 60 -22.87 15.57 7.05
N ILE A 61 -21.62 15.59 7.50
CA ILE A 61 -21.13 16.57 8.47
C ILE A 61 -21.23 18.00 7.92
N CYS A 62 -20.80 18.23 6.68
CA CYS A 62 -20.87 19.53 6.03
C CYS A 62 -22.32 20.02 5.92
N LEU A 63 -23.26 19.14 5.58
CA LEU A 63 -24.69 19.45 5.56
C LEU A 63 -25.20 19.82 6.95
N TRP A 64 -24.83 19.07 7.99
CA TRP A 64 -25.23 19.38 9.36
C TRP A 64 -24.61 20.68 9.90
N ALA A 65 -23.41 21.03 9.44
CA ALA A 65 -22.73 22.28 9.80
C ALA A 65 -23.19 23.48 8.96
N SER A 66 -23.97 23.25 7.90
CA SER A 66 -24.50 24.33 7.06
C SER A 66 -25.44 25.25 7.84
N TYR A 67 -25.55 26.50 7.39
CA TYR A 67 -26.41 27.50 8.02
C TYR A 67 -27.90 27.12 7.99
N GLU A 68 -28.33 26.34 6.99
CA GLU A 68 -29.73 25.93 6.82
C GLU A 68 -30.17 24.88 7.86
N PHE A 69 -29.27 23.99 8.28
CA PHE A 69 -29.58 22.96 9.28
C PHE A 69 -29.04 23.31 10.68
N GLY A 70 -27.79 23.77 10.77
CA GLY A 70 -27.18 24.24 12.02
C GLY A 70 -27.09 23.21 13.15
N PHE A 71 -27.10 21.92 12.83
CA PHE A 71 -27.14 20.84 13.82
C PHE A 71 -25.81 20.63 14.55
N VAL A 72 -24.68 20.96 13.92
CA VAL A 72 -23.35 20.73 14.50
C VAL A 72 -22.44 21.93 14.22
N LYS A 73 -21.69 22.41 15.21
CA LYS A 73 -20.62 23.40 15.02
C LYS A 73 -19.28 22.69 14.86
N LEU A 74 -18.60 22.93 13.74
CA LEU A 74 -17.23 22.48 13.55
C LEU A 74 -16.28 23.36 14.37
N GLY A 75 -15.36 22.73 15.08
CA GLY A 75 -14.43 23.40 15.99
C GLY A 75 -13.38 24.22 15.25
N GLY A 76 -13.41 25.53 15.49
CA GLY A 76 -12.43 26.53 15.10
C GLY A 76 -12.82 27.81 15.82
N SER A 77 -11.84 28.52 16.41
CA SER A 77 -12.03 29.74 17.22
C SER A 77 -12.96 30.77 16.59
#